data_AF-A0A965TCS6-F1
#
_entry.id   AF-A0A965TCS6-F1
#
_cell.length_a   1.000
_cell.length_b   1.000
_cell.length_c   1.000
_cell.angle_alpha   90.00
_cell.angle_beta   90.00
_cell.angle_gamma   90.00
#
_symmetry.space_group_name_H-M   'P 1'
#
loop_
_entity.id
_entity.type
_entity.pdbx_description
1 polymer ?
#
loop_
_entity_poly.entity_id
_entity_poly.type
_entity_poly.pdbx_seq_one_letter_code
_entity_poly.pdbx_strand_id
1 'polypeptide(L)'
;MKKTIITIVCIILVIAIAGVFVGCNLNDEFAKLQRAVSGSIESANSLDKAAAQDLDSNNMISAATEFETIVMLSADSGLSEGGALTVGQKVIAVMDYLDGIKAKQTLLDADAAAVKLAFADFKDKVKSFRSSGLTLSAEDKAIVAAYIDETLALKQSITATIGKVYAAIRTARQSYSLATIDEALAVLTDADAQMTIRVNSVARVNEILSEVNAMLDAKLNPELEEQGE
;
A
#
# COMPACT_ATOMS: atom_id res chain seq x y z
N MET A 1 -6.33 -36.03 52.47
CA MET A 1 -5.29 -35.05 52.09
C MET A 1 -4.35 -35.56 50.99
N LYS A 2 -3.75 -36.76 51.08
CA LYS A 2 -2.85 -37.28 50.02
C LYS A 2 -3.51 -37.40 48.63
N LYS A 3 -4.77 -37.83 48.54
CA LYS A 3 -5.50 -37.95 47.26
C LYS A 3 -5.75 -36.60 46.57
N THR A 4 -6.00 -35.55 47.35
CA THR A 4 -6.27 -34.19 46.84
C THR A 4 -5.02 -33.54 46.24
N ILE A 5 -3.84 -33.82 46.82
CA ILE A 5 -2.56 -33.30 46.33
C ILE A 5 -2.19 -33.94 44.98
N ILE A 6 -2.43 -35.25 44.82
CA ILE A 6 -2.14 -35.97 43.56
C ILE A 6 -3.00 -35.42 42.41
N THR A 7 -4.29 -35.12 42.65
CA THR A 7 -5.18 -34.57 41.61
C THR A 7 -4.75 -33.18 41.16
N ILE A 8 -4.32 -32.31 42.09
CA ILE A 8 -3.86 -30.95 41.76
C ILE A 8 -2.55 -31.00 40.94
N VAL A 9 -1.62 -31.90 41.30
CA VAL A 9 -0.37 -32.07 40.55
C VAL A 9 -0.63 -32.57 39.12
N CYS A 10 -1.56 -33.52 38.92
CA CYS A 10 -1.92 -33.99 37.58
C CYS A 10 -2.57 -32.89 36.72
N ILE A 11 -3.44 -32.05 37.30
CA ILE A 11 -4.09 -30.94 36.57
C ILE A 11 -3.05 -29.89 36.15
N ILE A 12 -2.12 -29.53 37.04
CA ILE A 12 -1.06 -28.57 36.72
C ILE A 12 -0.12 -29.13 35.63
N LEU A 13 0.18 -30.43 35.65
CA LEU A 13 1.00 -31.07 34.61
C LEU A 13 0.30 -31.09 33.24
N VAL A 14 -1.01 -31.33 33.19
CA VAL A 14 -1.78 -31.30 31.93
C VAL A 14 -1.87 -29.86 31.38
N ILE A 15 -2.05 -28.86 32.24
CA ILE A 15 -2.05 -27.44 31.85
C ILE A 15 -0.65 -26.99 31.38
N ALA A 16 0.41 -27.45 32.04
CA ALA A 16 1.79 -27.12 31.65
C ALA A 16 2.17 -27.74 30.29
N ILE A 17 1.74 -28.97 30.01
CA ILE A 17 1.99 -29.62 28.71
C ILE A 17 1.16 -28.95 27.60
N ALA A 18 -0.10 -28.57 27.86
CA ALA A 18 -0.90 -27.80 26.91
C ALA A 18 -0.31 -26.40 26.63
N GLY A 19 0.27 -25.75 27.64
CA GLY A 19 0.96 -24.47 27.49
C GLY A 19 2.26 -24.53 26.68
N VAL A 20 2.99 -25.65 26.73
CA VAL A 20 4.23 -25.85 25.95
C VAL A 20 3.93 -26.03 24.45
N PHE A 21 2.77 -26.60 24.08
CA PHE A 21 2.36 -26.66 22.67
C PHE A 21 1.83 -25.33 22.11
N VAL A 22 1.34 -24.42 22.97
CA VAL A 22 0.91 -23.07 22.56
C VAL A 22 2.11 -22.11 22.47
N GLY A 23 3.19 -22.37 23.23
CA GLY A 23 4.40 -21.54 23.28
C GLY A 23 5.34 -21.61 22.07
N CYS A 24 5.21 -22.62 21.19
CA CYS A 24 6.01 -22.73 19.96
C CYS A 24 5.43 -21.95 18.76
N ASN A 25 4.22 -21.38 18.85
CA ASN A 25 3.52 -20.76 17.72
C ASN A 25 3.80 -19.27 17.50
N LEU A 26 4.55 -18.60 18.38
CA LEU A 26 4.86 -17.17 18.24
C LEU A 26 5.94 -16.87 17.19
N ASN A 27 6.51 -17.87 16.53
CA ASN A 27 7.59 -17.71 15.56
C ASN A 27 7.38 -18.48 14.24
N ASP A 28 6.15 -18.95 13.98
CA ASP A 28 5.83 -19.57 12.69
C ASP A 28 5.79 -18.52 11.56
N GLU A 29 5.93 -18.99 10.34
CA GLU A 29 6.03 -18.16 9.13
C GLU A 29 4.76 -17.31 8.96
N PHE A 30 3.58 -17.85 9.24
CA PHE A 30 2.34 -17.09 9.16
C PHE A 30 2.25 -15.97 10.20
N ALA A 31 2.72 -16.15 11.43
CA ALA A 31 2.77 -15.10 12.44
C ALA A 31 3.77 -14.00 12.09
N LYS A 32 4.85 -14.32 11.37
CA LYS A 32 5.79 -13.32 10.83
C LYS A 32 5.15 -12.54 9.69
N LEU A 33 4.48 -13.22 8.76
CA LEU A 33 3.74 -12.57 7.67
C LEU A 33 2.62 -11.67 8.22
N GLN A 34 1.86 -12.14 9.21
CA GLN A 34 0.83 -11.33 9.88
C GLN A 34 1.40 -10.00 10.43
N ARG A 35 2.58 -10.05 11.06
CA ARG A 35 3.28 -8.86 11.56
C ARG A 35 3.77 -7.95 10.44
N ALA A 36 4.34 -8.51 9.38
CA ALA A 36 4.83 -7.74 8.23
C ALA A 36 3.67 -6.99 7.53
N VAL A 37 2.57 -7.68 7.26
CA VAL A 37 1.36 -7.10 6.65
C VAL A 37 0.72 -6.07 7.57
N SER A 38 0.58 -6.37 8.87
CA SER A 38 0.03 -5.40 9.84
C SER A 38 0.85 -4.11 9.85
N GLY A 39 2.18 -4.21 9.85
CA GLY A 39 3.07 -3.06 9.77
C GLY A 39 2.93 -2.28 8.46
N SER A 40 2.64 -2.96 7.35
CA SER A 40 2.36 -2.30 6.06
C SER A 40 1.03 -1.57 6.07
N ILE A 41 -0.03 -2.18 6.64
CA ILE A 41 -1.34 -1.54 6.84
C ILE A 41 -1.22 -0.31 7.72
N GLU A 42 -0.47 -0.38 8.83
CA GLU A 42 -0.19 0.76 9.70
C GLU A 42 0.52 1.89 8.94
N SER A 43 1.54 1.54 8.14
CA SER A 43 2.28 2.51 7.34
C SER A 43 1.37 3.18 6.28
N ALA A 44 0.52 2.40 5.61
CA ALA A 44 -0.47 2.90 4.66
C ALA A 44 -1.51 3.82 5.33
N ASN A 45 -1.99 3.48 6.52
CA ASN A 45 -2.91 4.34 7.28
C ASN A 45 -2.23 5.63 7.80
N SER A 46 -0.91 5.64 7.93
CA SER A 46 -0.12 6.80 8.34
C SER A 46 0.28 7.74 7.20
N LEU A 47 -0.05 7.39 5.96
CA LEU A 47 0.21 8.23 4.80
C LEU A 47 -0.46 9.61 4.98
N ASP A 48 0.25 10.66 4.58
CA ASP A 48 -0.30 12.00 4.51
C ASP A 48 -1.53 12.02 3.61
N LYS A 49 -2.53 12.80 4.02
CA LYS A 49 -3.79 12.97 3.30
C LYS A 49 -3.81 14.30 2.57
N ALA A 50 -4.45 14.31 1.41
CA ALA A 50 -4.77 15.54 0.71
C ALA A 50 -5.66 16.43 1.59
N ALA A 51 -5.33 17.71 1.72
CA ALA A 51 -6.37 18.69 2.03
C ALA A 51 -7.23 18.91 0.78
N ALA A 52 -8.51 19.25 0.93
CA ALA A 52 -9.42 19.47 -0.21
C ALA A 52 -8.85 20.46 -1.25
N GLN A 53 -8.18 21.49 -0.76
CA GLN A 53 -7.47 22.53 -1.49
C GLN A 53 -6.14 22.10 -2.14
N ASP A 54 -5.52 21.00 -1.71
CA ASP A 54 -4.24 20.53 -2.25
C ASP A 54 -4.43 19.86 -3.61
N LEU A 55 -5.64 19.38 -3.88
CA LEU A 55 -6.05 18.77 -5.14
C LEU A 55 -7.00 19.67 -5.94
N ASP A 56 -7.38 20.85 -5.45
CA ASP A 56 -8.27 21.74 -6.19
C ASP A 56 -7.52 22.47 -7.33
N SER A 57 -7.99 22.27 -8.56
CA SER A 57 -7.45 22.91 -9.77
C SER A 57 -7.94 24.36 -9.93
N ASN A 58 -8.95 24.80 -9.16
CA ASN A 58 -9.57 26.13 -9.31
C ASN A 58 -8.59 27.30 -9.12
N ASN A 59 -7.61 27.18 -8.21
CA ASN A 59 -6.58 28.20 -8.01
C ASN A 59 -5.67 28.36 -9.24
N MET A 60 -5.55 27.32 -10.08
CA MET A 60 -4.79 27.36 -11.32
C MET A 60 -5.63 27.75 -12.52
N ILE A 61 -6.94 27.49 -12.49
CA ILE A 61 -7.87 27.98 -13.53
C ILE A 61 -7.89 29.50 -13.55
N SER A 62 -7.82 30.18 -12.40
CA SER A 62 -7.70 31.65 -12.34
C SER A 62 -6.39 32.17 -12.97
N ALA A 63 -5.29 31.45 -12.80
CA ALA A 63 -4.05 31.74 -13.51
C ALA A 63 -4.22 31.47 -15.02
N ALA A 64 -4.81 30.32 -15.40
CA ALA A 64 -5.09 29.92 -16.79
C ALA A 64 -6.02 30.89 -17.55
N THR A 65 -6.99 31.51 -16.89
CA THR A 65 -7.92 32.47 -17.51
C THR A 65 -7.29 33.84 -17.78
N GLU A 66 -6.32 34.28 -16.97
CA GLU A 66 -5.44 35.40 -17.37
C GLU A 66 -4.62 35.03 -18.64
N PHE A 67 -4.35 33.75 -18.88
CA PHE A 67 -3.55 33.27 -20.02
C PHE A 67 -4.31 33.09 -21.33
N GLU A 68 -5.59 32.72 -21.34
CA GLU A 68 -6.36 32.60 -22.61
C GLU A 68 -6.37 33.95 -23.37
N THR A 69 -6.35 35.06 -22.63
CA THR A 69 -6.26 36.42 -23.16
C THR A 69 -4.85 36.76 -23.70
N ILE A 70 -3.78 36.15 -23.17
CA ILE A 70 -2.39 36.39 -23.57
C ILE A 70 -1.93 35.41 -24.70
N VAL A 71 -2.46 34.19 -24.72
CA VAL A 71 -2.18 33.18 -25.76
C VAL A 71 -2.79 33.59 -27.11
N MET A 72 -3.97 34.23 -27.11
CA MET A 72 -4.51 34.85 -28.33
C MET A 72 -3.67 36.01 -28.88
N LEU A 73 -2.81 36.64 -28.05
CA LEU A 73 -1.92 37.72 -28.46
C LEU A 73 -0.50 37.26 -28.83
N SER A 74 -0.16 35.98 -28.62
CA SER A 74 1.18 35.40 -28.88
C SER A 74 1.21 34.30 -29.94
N ALA A 75 0.08 34.06 -30.62
CA ALA A 75 -0.05 33.07 -31.69
C ALA A 75 0.78 33.35 -32.96
N ASP A 76 1.63 34.40 -32.99
CA ASP A 76 2.48 34.75 -34.13
C ASP A 76 4.00 34.62 -33.86
N SER A 77 4.42 33.97 -32.78
CA SER A 77 5.81 33.54 -32.62
C SER A 77 5.89 32.01 -32.65
N GLY A 78 6.00 31.49 -33.86
CA GLY A 78 6.13 30.06 -34.13
C GLY A 78 7.30 29.40 -33.39
N LEU A 79 7.18 28.06 -33.32
CA LEU A 79 8.25 27.10 -33.10
C LEU A 79 9.06 27.33 -31.81
N SER A 80 8.74 26.58 -30.75
CA SER A 80 9.71 26.32 -29.68
C SER A 80 10.86 25.49 -30.27
N GLU A 81 11.88 26.16 -30.81
CA GLU A 81 13.15 25.54 -31.16
C GLU A 81 13.73 24.91 -29.89
N GLY A 82 13.73 23.57 -29.79
CA GLY A 82 14.40 22.83 -28.73
C GLY A 82 13.55 21.90 -27.83
N GLY A 83 12.26 21.71 -28.10
CA GLY A 83 11.44 20.70 -27.38
C GLY A 83 10.98 21.08 -25.98
N ALA A 84 11.16 22.33 -25.54
CA ALA A 84 10.63 22.84 -24.27
C ALA A 84 9.14 23.22 -24.41
N LEU A 85 8.33 22.84 -23.42
CA LEU A 85 6.89 23.16 -23.38
C LEU A 85 6.65 24.68 -23.34
N THR A 86 5.62 25.15 -24.02
CA THR A 86 5.13 26.53 -23.86
C THR A 86 4.52 26.72 -22.48
N VAL A 87 4.38 27.97 -22.03
CA VAL A 87 3.73 28.29 -20.75
C VAL A 87 2.32 27.69 -20.65
N GLY A 88 1.51 27.79 -21.71
CA GLY A 88 0.17 27.19 -21.74
C GLY A 88 0.21 25.66 -21.64
N GLN A 89 1.15 25.01 -22.32
CA GLN A 89 1.35 23.56 -22.20
C GLN A 89 1.82 23.14 -20.80
N LYS A 90 2.63 23.97 -20.13
CA LYS A 90 3.06 23.72 -18.74
C LYS A 90 1.88 23.80 -17.76
N VAL A 91 0.96 24.75 -17.94
CA VAL A 91 -0.27 24.84 -17.12
C VAL A 91 -1.12 23.58 -17.29
N ILE A 92 -1.33 23.12 -18.53
CA ILE A 92 -2.06 21.87 -18.80
C ILE A 92 -1.36 20.68 -18.12
N ALA A 93 -0.03 20.57 -18.28
CA ALA A 93 0.73 19.50 -17.65
C ALA A 93 0.60 19.49 -16.11
N VAL A 94 0.58 20.67 -15.47
CA VAL A 94 0.33 20.76 -14.03
C VAL A 94 -1.06 20.22 -13.67
N MET A 95 -2.10 20.59 -14.42
CA MET A 95 -3.46 20.08 -14.19
C MET A 95 -3.53 18.57 -14.35
N ASP A 96 -2.90 18.04 -15.41
CA ASP A 96 -2.82 16.60 -15.66
C ASP A 96 -2.13 15.84 -14.51
N TYR A 97 -1.04 16.39 -13.95
CA TYR A 97 -0.39 15.79 -12.78
C TYR A 97 -1.30 15.79 -11.55
N LEU A 98 -2.01 16.89 -11.28
CA LEU A 98 -2.93 16.95 -10.13
C LEU A 98 -4.08 15.96 -10.27
N ASP A 99 -4.66 15.83 -11.47
CA ASP A 99 -5.72 14.86 -11.74
C ASP A 99 -5.21 13.42 -11.72
N GLY A 100 -4.00 13.18 -12.22
CA GLY A 100 -3.30 11.90 -12.10
C GLY A 100 -3.08 11.49 -10.64
N ILE A 101 -2.66 12.43 -9.78
CA ILE A 101 -2.47 12.19 -8.36
C ILE A 101 -3.81 11.90 -7.65
N LYS A 102 -4.91 12.59 -8.01
CA LYS A 102 -6.26 12.26 -7.50
C LYS A 102 -6.70 10.86 -7.86
N ALA A 103 -6.50 10.46 -9.12
CA ALA A 103 -6.84 9.13 -9.60
C ALA A 103 -6.05 8.06 -8.82
N LYS A 104 -4.74 8.27 -8.64
CA LYS A 104 -3.88 7.38 -7.86
C LYS A 104 -4.26 7.34 -6.38
N GLN A 105 -4.69 8.44 -5.77
CA GLN A 105 -5.22 8.44 -4.40
C GLN A 105 -6.47 7.55 -4.29
N THR A 106 -7.37 7.63 -5.28
CA THR A 106 -8.58 6.80 -5.31
C THR A 106 -8.24 5.31 -5.40
N LEU A 107 -7.26 4.94 -6.24
CA LEU A 107 -6.76 3.57 -6.35
C LEU A 107 -6.11 3.11 -5.03
N LEU A 108 -5.24 3.94 -4.45
CA LEU A 108 -4.59 3.66 -3.17
C LEU A 108 -5.61 3.40 -2.05
N ASP A 109 -6.68 4.20 -1.97
CA ASP A 109 -7.73 4.02 -0.97
C ASP A 109 -8.51 2.71 -1.18
N ALA A 110 -8.80 2.35 -2.44
CA ALA A 110 -9.43 1.08 -2.79
C ALA A 110 -8.54 -0.11 -2.42
N ASP A 111 -7.26 -0.08 -2.78
CA ASP A 111 -6.31 -1.14 -2.45
C ASP A 111 -6.10 -1.25 -0.94
N ALA A 112 -5.99 -0.13 -0.21
CA ALA A 112 -5.88 -0.15 1.24
C ALA A 112 -7.12 -0.77 1.93
N ALA A 113 -8.31 -0.59 1.35
CA ALA A 113 -9.52 -1.27 1.81
C ALA A 113 -9.48 -2.77 1.49
N ALA A 114 -9.05 -3.14 0.27
CA ALA A 114 -8.91 -4.53 -0.15
C ALA A 114 -7.91 -5.30 0.72
N VAL A 115 -6.74 -4.72 1.02
CA VAL A 115 -5.73 -5.30 1.92
C VAL A 115 -6.33 -5.61 3.29
N LYS A 116 -7.18 -4.73 3.85
CA LYS A 116 -7.82 -4.98 5.15
C LYS A 116 -8.75 -6.19 5.11
N LEU A 117 -9.50 -6.36 4.03
CA LEU A 117 -10.38 -7.50 3.82
C LEU A 117 -9.58 -8.79 3.61
N ALA A 118 -8.61 -8.78 2.71
CA ALA A 118 -7.74 -9.93 2.43
C ALA A 118 -6.95 -10.35 3.68
N PHE A 119 -6.54 -9.40 4.51
CA PHE A 119 -5.85 -9.67 5.78
C PHE A 119 -6.78 -10.28 6.84
N ALA A 120 -8.06 -9.90 6.86
CA ALA A 120 -9.05 -10.55 7.72
C ALA A 120 -9.24 -12.02 7.31
N ASP A 121 -9.45 -12.26 6.02
CA ASP A 121 -9.59 -13.60 5.44
C ASP A 121 -8.35 -14.48 5.72
N PHE A 122 -7.15 -13.92 5.53
CA PHE A 122 -5.89 -14.59 5.86
C PHE A 122 -5.81 -15.04 7.31
N LYS A 123 -6.21 -14.20 8.27
CA LYS A 123 -6.20 -14.58 9.69
C LYS A 123 -7.15 -15.74 9.97
N ASP A 124 -8.33 -15.73 9.35
CA ASP A 124 -9.33 -16.79 9.51
C ASP A 124 -8.85 -18.10 8.88
N LYS A 125 -8.26 -18.05 7.67
CA LYS A 125 -7.67 -19.22 7.00
C LYS A 125 -6.48 -19.79 7.75
N VAL A 126 -5.57 -18.96 8.27
CA VAL A 126 -4.47 -19.42 9.12
C VAL A 126 -4.99 -20.11 10.38
N LYS A 127 -6.06 -19.58 10.99
CA LYS A 127 -6.69 -20.21 12.16
C LYS A 127 -7.28 -21.58 11.80
N SER A 128 -7.98 -21.69 10.68
CA SER A 128 -8.52 -22.97 10.18
C SER A 128 -7.39 -23.97 9.88
N PHE A 129 -6.35 -23.55 9.15
CA PHE A 129 -5.19 -24.38 8.79
C PHE A 129 -4.51 -24.97 10.02
N ARG A 130 -4.27 -24.14 11.05
CA ARG A 130 -3.72 -24.59 12.34
C ARG A 130 -4.66 -25.52 13.08
N SER A 131 -5.97 -25.29 13.03
CA SER A 131 -6.97 -26.12 13.71
C SER A 131 -7.12 -27.50 13.06
N SER A 132 -6.87 -27.61 11.75
CA SER A 132 -6.86 -28.87 11.01
C SER A 132 -5.60 -29.71 11.25
N GLY A 133 -4.61 -29.21 12.01
CA GLY A 133 -3.35 -29.92 12.28
C GLY A 133 -2.43 -30.05 11.06
N LEU A 134 -2.71 -29.29 10.00
CA LEU A 134 -1.89 -29.27 8.79
C LEU A 134 -0.57 -28.54 9.05
N THR A 135 0.44 -28.86 8.24
CA THR A 135 1.75 -28.21 8.29
C THR A 135 2.19 -27.81 6.89
N LEU A 136 2.91 -26.69 6.79
CA LEU A 136 3.48 -26.25 5.52
C LEU A 136 4.64 -27.16 5.10
N SER A 137 4.72 -27.45 3.79
CA SER A 137 5.89 -28.08 3.21
C SER A 137 7.11 -27.14 3.29
N ALA A 138 8.32 -27.68 3.06
CA ALA A 138 9.52 -26.85 3.05
C ALA A 138 9.49 -25.79 1.92
N GLU A 139 8.88 -26.13 0.79
CA GLU A 139 8.71 -25.22 -0.35
C GLU A 139 7.72 -24.10 -0.02
N ASP A 140 6.55 -24.44 0.52
CA ASP A 140 5.56 -23.44 0.93
C ASP A 140 6.12 -22.47 1.98
N LYS A 141 6.93 -22.98 2.92
CA LYS A 141 7.63 -22.14 3.91
C LYS A 141 8.60 -21.17 3.25
N ALA A 142 9.34 -21.60 2.24
CA ALA A 142 10.27 -20.74 1.52
C ALA A 142 9.53 -19.64 0.76
N ILE A 143 8.38 -19.96 0.16
CA ILE A 143 7.50 -18.99 -0.51
C ILE A 143 6.98 -17.95 0.51
N VAL A 144 6.42 -18.40 1.63
CA VAL A 144 5.94 -17.48 2.68
C VAL A 144 7.08 -16.62 3.23
N ALA A 145 8.28 -17.17 3.39
CA ALA A 145 9.47 -16.40 3.79
C ALA A 145 9.82 -15.30 2.78
N ALA A 146 9.80 -15.59 1.48
CA ALA A 146 10.03 -14.59 0.44
C ALA A 146 8.98 -13.47 0.48
N TYR A 147 7.70 -13.82 0.68
CA TYR A 147 6.63 -12.82 0.84
C TYR A 147 6.76 -11.96 2.08
N ILE A 148 7.30 -12.49 3.18
CA ILE A 148 7.61 -11.70 4.38
C ILE A 148 8.64 -10.62 4.03
N ASP A 149 9.74 -11.01 3.39
CA ASP A 149 10.82 -10.09 3.04
C ASP A 149 10.35 -9.04 2.02
N GLU A 150 9.57 -9.45 1.02
CA GLU A 150 8.95 -8.55 0.06
C GLU A 150 8.01 -7.56 0.75
N THR A 151 7.12 -8.02 1.62
CA THR A 151 6.19 -7.14 2.39
C THR A 151 6.95 -6.13 3.25
N LEU A 152 8.06 -6.54 3.86
CA LEU A 152 8.92 -5.62 4.63
C LEU A 152 9.60 -4.57 3.75
N ALA A 153 10.06 -4.95 2.55
CA ALA A 153 10.60 -3.99 1.58
C ALA A 153 9.53 -3.01 1.09
N LEU A 154 8.32 -3.50 0.77
CA LEU A 154 7.18 -2.66 0.37
C LEU A 154 6.79 -1.69 1.47
N LYS A 155 6.76 -2.14 2.74
CA LYS A 155 6.55 -1.25 3.89
C LYS A 155 7.58 -0.11 3.93
N GLN A 156 8.86 -0.41 3.71
CA GLN A 156 9.91 0.60 3.69
C GLN A 156 9.70 1.60 2.55
N SER A 157 9.33 1.12 1.36
CA SER A 157 8.97 1.97 0.22
C SER A 157 7.81 2.91 0.54
N ILE A 158 6.72 2.39 1.12
CA ILE A 158 5.57 3.21 1.56
C ILE A 158 6.03 4.26 2.57
N THR A 159 6.75 3.83 3.61
CA THR A 159 7.26 4.71 4.67
C THR A 159 8.13 5.83 4.12
N ALA A 160 9.00 5.52 3.16
CA ALA A 160 9.91 6.47 2.54
C ALA A 160 9.20 7.55 1.71
N THR A 161 7.93 7.36 1.36
CA THR A 161 7.13 8.35 0.63
C THR A 161 6.38 9.31 1.55
N ILE A 162 6.26 9.03 2.86
CA ILE A 162 5.46 9.85 3.79
C ILE A 162 5.95 11.30 3.76
N GLY A 163 5.00 12.23 3.57
CA GLY A 163 5.30 13.66 3.49
C GLY A 163 5.92 14.13 2.17
N LYS A 164 6.23 13.24 1.23
CA LYS A 164 6.79 13.62 -0.09
C LYS A 164 5.75 13.93 -1.16
N VAL A 165 4.47 13.64 -0.91
CA VAL A 165 3.39 13.91 -1.87
C VAL A 165 2.67 15.20 -1.48
N TYR A 166 1.84 15.19 -0.43
CA TYR A 166 0.94 16.32 -0.18
C TYR A 166 1.63 17.53 0.45
N ALA A 167 2.73 17.34 1.19
CA ALA A 167 3.52 18.48 1.66
C ALA A 167 4.25 19.17 0.49
N ALA A 168 4.72 18.38 -0.49
CA ALA A 168 5.36 18.89 -1.70
C ALA A 168 4.34 19.66 -2.57
N ILE A 169 3.17 19.07 -2.84
CA ILE A 169 2.07 19.72 -3.56
C ILE A 169 1.63 21.02 -2.87
N ARG A 170 1.49 21.01 -1.54
CA ARG A 170 1.11 22.22 -0.78
C ARG A 170 2.13 23.34 -0.91
N THR A 171 3.41 23.00 -0.98
CA THR A 171 4.51 23.96 -1.18
C THR A 171 4.49 24.52 -2.60
N ALA A 172 4.34 23.65 -3.60
CA ALA A 172 4.21 24.05 -5.00
C ALA A 172 3.02 24.99 -5.22
N ARG A 173 1.88 24.72 -4.57
CA ARG A 173 0.68 25.55 -4.69
C ARG A 173 0.88 26.99 -4.27
N GLN A 174 1.67 27.24 -3.22
CA GLN A 174 1.96 28.61 -2.76
C GLN A 174 2.80 29.40 -3.77
N SER A 175 3.38 28.71 -4.74
CA SER A 175 4.32 29.26 -5.71
C SER A 175 3.82 29.05 -7.14
N TYR A 176 2.52 28.84 -7.39
CA TYR A 176 2.01 28.77 -8.76
C TYR A 176 1.98 30.17 -9.40
N SER A 177 3.08 30.52 -10.05
CA SER A 177 3.22 31.72 -10.87
C SER A 177 3.95 31.37 -12.17
N LEU A 178 3.89 32.25 -13.18
CA LEU A 178 4.64 32.06 -14.42
C LEU A 178 6.14 31.89 -14.22
N ALA A 179 6.70 32.63 -13.27
CA ALA A 179 8.13 32.63 -13.00
C ALA A 179 8.60 31.30 -12.38
N THR A 180 7.68 30.52 -11.82
CA THR A 180 7.95 29.35 -10.97
C THR A 180 7.22 28.10 -11.44
N ILE A 181 6.57 28.13 -12.61
CA ILE A 181 5.78 27.00 -13.14
C ILE A 181 6.66 25.77 -13.46
N ASP A 182 7.92 25.98 -13.81
CA ASP A 182 8.89 24.89 -14.02
C ASP A 182 9.26 24.18 -12.70
N GLU A 183 9.44 24.96 -11.63
CA GLU A 183 9.67 24.40 -10.29
C GLU A 183 8.45 23.62 -9.80
N ALA A 184 7.26 24.18 -10.03
CA ALA A 184 5.99 23.54 -9.72
C ALA A 184 5.83 22.20 -10.46
N LEU A 185 6.16 22.16 -11.76
CA LEU A 185 6.13 20.93 -12.55
C LEU A 185 7.11 19.89 -12.01
N ALA A 186 8.35 20.27 -11.71
CA ALA A 186 9.34 19.35 -11.16
C ALA A 186 8.87 18.72 -9.83
N VAL A 187 8.28 19.54 -8.95
CA VAL A 187 7.70 19.07 -7.69
C VAL A 187 6.54 18.10 -7.92
N LEU A 188 5.65 18.39 -8.87
CA LEU A 188 4.52 17.53 -9.19
C LEU A 188 4.93 16.22 -9.86
N THR A 189 5.96 16.25 -10.71
CA THR A 189 6.55 15.03 -11.29
C THR A 189 7.12 14.12 -10.20
N ASP A 190 7.85 14.65 -9.22
CA ASP A 190 8.34 13.85 -8.10
C ASP A 190 7.17 13.34 -7.24
N ALA A 191 6.20 14.20 -6.89
CA ALA A 191 5.03 13.80 -6.13
C ALA A 191 4.23 12.68 -6.82
N ASP A 192 4.09 12.72 -8.14
CA ASP A 192 3.45 11.67 -8.94
C ASP A 192 4.24 10.35 -8.90
N ALA A 193 5.57 10.41 -9.00
CA ALA A 193 6.42 9.25 -8.86
C ALA A 193 6.31 8.62 -7.45
N GLN A 194 6.31 9.45 -6.40
CA GLN A 194 6.10 8.98 -5.02
C GLN A 194 4.71 8.36 -4.83
N MET A 195 3.67 8.94 -5.45
CA MET A 195 2.32 8.38 -5.41
C MET A 195 2.23 7.04 -6.15
N THR A 196 2.94 6.90 -7.28
CA THR A 196 3.04 5.63 -8.00
C THR A 196 3.66 4.54 -7.14
N ILE A 197 4.72 4.87 -6.39
CA ILE A 197 5.34 3.92 -5.44
C ILE A 197 4.32 3.47 -4.38
N ARG A 198 3.52 4.39 -3.83
CA ARG A 198 2.48 4.06 -2.83
C ARG A 198 1.45 3.09 -3.40
N VAL A 199 0.86 3.42 -4.55
CA VAL A 199 -0.16 2.59 -5.21
C VAL A 199 0.39 1.19 -5.48
N ASN A 200 1.52 1.10 -6.17
CA ASN A 200 2.10 -0.19 -6.54
C ASN A 200 2.47 -1.02 -5.30
N SER A 201 2.96 -0.38 -4.24
CA SER A 201 3.33 -1.10 -3.02
C SER A 201 2.13 -1.66 -2.27
N VAL A 202 1.05 -0.88 -2.15
CA VAL A 202 -0.17 -1.34 -1.47
C VAL A 202 -0.89 -2.39 -2.31
N ALA A 203 -0.98 -2.20 -3.64
CA ALA A 203 -1.50 -3.21 -4.56
C ALA A 203 -0.74 -4.53 -4.45
N ARG A 204 0.60 -4.49 -4.42
CA ARG A 204 1.41 -5.71 -4.29
C ARG A 204 1.23 -6.41 -2.94
N VAL A 205 1.07 -5.68 -1.84
CA VAL A 205 0.71 -6.28 -0.54
C VAL A 205 -0.64 -7.00 -0.63
N ASN A 206 -1.60 -6.46 -1.37
CA ASN A 206 -2.89 -7.11 -1.60
C ASN A 206 -2.74 -8.43 -2.40
N GLU A 207 -1.94 -8.40 -3.47
CA GLU A 207 -1.63 -9.60 -4.27
C GLU A 207 -0.97 -10.70 -3.44
N ILE A 208 0.04 -10.36 -2.62
CA ILE A 208 0.71 -11.30 -1.71
C ILE A 208 -0.32 -11.97 -0.78
N LEU A 209 -1.25 -11.20 -0.20
CA LEU A 209 -2.31 -11.76 0.64
C LEU A 209 -3.23 -12.69 -0.15
N SER A 210 -3.59 -12.31 -1.38
CA SER A 210 -4.41 -13.16 -2.25
C SER A 210 -3.71 -14.47 -2.59
N GLU A 211 -2.42 -14.43 -2.94
CA GLU A 211 -1.60 -15.59 -3.26
C GLU A 211 -1.48 -16.54 -2.06
N VAL A 212 -1.24 -16.00 -0.85
CA VAL A 212 -1.16 -16.80 0.38
C VAL A 212 -2.53 -17.36 0.78
N ASN A 213 -3.62 -16.61 0.56
CA ASN A 213 -4.98 -17.11 0.81
C ASN A 213 -5.34 -18.26 -0.12
N ALA A 214 -4.99 -18.16 -1.41
CA ALA A 214 -5.18 -19.24 -2.37
C ALA A 214 -4.37 -20.50 -1.99
N MET A 215 -3.12 -20.32 -1.55
CA MET A 215 -2.31 -21.41 -1.02
C MET A 215 -2.98 -22.08 0.20
N LEU A 216 -3.50 -21.30 1.14
CA LEU A 216 -4.19 -21.83 2.32
C LEU A 216 -5.47 -22.58 1.94
N ASP A 217 -6.24 -22.06 0.99
CA ASP A 217 -7.47 -22.70 0.50
C ASP A 217 -7.20 -24.05 -0.15
N ALA A 218 -6.19 -24.12 -1.02
CA ALA A 218 -5.78 -25.38 -1.66
C ALA A 218 -5.40 -26.45 -0.62
N LYS A 219 -4.68 -26.06 0.44
CA LYS A 219 -4.32 -26.99 1.53
C LYS A 219 -5.51 -27.37 2.40
N LEU A 220 -6.47 -26.47 2.60
CA LEU A 220 -7.66 -26.73 3.42
C LEU A 220 -8.69 -27.58 2.68
N ASN A 221 -8.76 -27.48 1.36
CA ASN A 221 -9.75 -28.14 0.51
C ASN A 221 -9.10 -28.85 -0.70
N PRO A 222 -8.29 -29.91 -0.49
CA PRO A 222 -7.56 -30.58 -1.58
C PRO A 222 -8.48 -31.26 -2.61
N GLU A 223 -9.71 -31.61 -2.23
CA GLU A 223 -10.69 -32.25 -3.11
C GLU A 223 -11.22 -31.35 -4.24
N LEU A 224 -10.99 -30.03 -4.17
CA LEU A 224 -11.38 -29.09 -5.23
C LEU A 224 -10.37 -29.04 -6.39
N GLU A 225 -9.12 -29.49 -6.20
CA GLU A 225 -8.13 -29.57 -7.29
C GLU A 225 -8.37 -30.80 -8.18
N GLU A 226 -8.81 -31.93 -7.61
CA GLU A 226 -9.09 -33.16 -8.37
C GLU A 226 -10.37 -33.12 -9.22
N GLN A 227 -11.22 -32.11 -9.04
CA GLN A 227 -12.46 -31.93 -9.84
C GLN A 227 -12.30 -30.88 -10.96
N GLY A 228 -11.14 -30.25 -11.07
CA GLY A 228 -10.82 -29.21 -12.05
C GLY A 228 -9.93 -29.66 -13.22
N GLU A 229 -9.46 -30.91 -13.22
CA GLU A 229 -8.79 -31.58 -14.35
C GLU A 229 -9.76 -32.49 -15.12
#